data_AF-A0A1F5HVL7-F1
#
_entry.id   AF-A0A1F5HVL7-F1
#
_cell.length_a   1.000
_cell.length_b   1.000
_cell.length_c   1.000
_cell.angle_alpha   90.00
_cell.angle_beta   90.00
_cell.angle_gamma   90.00
#
_symmetry.space_group_name_H-M   'P 1'
#
loop_
_entity.id
_entity.type
_entity.pdbx_description
1 polymer ?
#
loop_
_entity_poly.entity_id
_entity_poly.type
_entity_poly.pdbx_seq_one_letter_code
_entity_poly.pdbx_strand_id
1 'polypeptide(L)'
;MGKGKHKSKYKKARDKAENFYFKKWRGREKISPAFDETVYISRAGWDHIVFQKKRSKAEQLRRLEALPLAQKLLETATTYQEHRSKGESHYFALVGFIQAQRIKVVVRSKGKKGSKFLYSVIVLR
;
A
#
# COMPACT_ATOMS: atom_id res chain seq x y z
N MET A 1 -27.20 13.87 -27.25
CA MET A 1 -26.61 14.12 -25.91
C MET A 1 -26.30 12.78 -25.26
N GLY A 2 -25.02 12.39 -25.16
CA GLY A 2 -24.62 11.08 -24.67
C GLY A 2 -24.86 10.94 -23.17
N LYS A 3 -25.68 9.97 -22.76
CA LYS A 3 -25.85 9.58 -21.35
C LYS A 3 -24.48 9.20 -20.77
N GLY A 4 -23.95 10.02 -19.87
CA GLY A 4 -22.69 9.74 -19.19
C GLY A 4 -22.76 8.38 -18.49
N LYS A 5 -21.89 7.43 -18.87
CA LYS A 5 -21.85 6.10 -18.26
C LYS A 5 -21.60 6.23 -16.76
N HIS A 6 -22.60 5.91 -15.94
CA HIS A 6 -22.44 5.83 -14.49
C HIS A 6 -21.33 4.83 -14.15
N LYS A 7 -20.21 5.32 -13.60
CA LYS A 7 -19.14 4.46 -13.09
C LYS A 7 -19.62 3.72 -11.83
N SER A 8 -19.36 2.41 -11.75
CA SER A 8 -19.64 1.62 -10.55
C SER A 8 -18.89 2.16 -9.33
N LYS A 9 -19.42 1.93 -8.11
CA LYS A 9 -18.78 2.34 -6.85
C LYS A 9 -17.31 1.88 -6.79
N TYR A 10 -17.05 0.63 -7.21
CA TYR A 10 -15.69 0.07 -7.29
C TYR A 10 -14.79 0.87 -8.24
N LYS A 11 -15.26 1.20 -9.46
CA LYS A 11 -14.46 1.97 -10.42
C LYS A 11 -14.14 3.36 -9.87
N LYS A 12 -15.09 4.04 -9.21
CA LYS A 12 -14.86 5.34 -8.57
C LYS A 12 -13.80 5.24 -7.46
N ALA A 13 -13.88 4.22 -6.60
CA ALA A 13 -12.92 4.02 -5.53
C ALA A 13 -11.51 3.69 -6.07
N ARG A 14 -11.42 2.85 -7.09
CA ARG A 14 -10.17 2.55 -7.79
C ARG A 14 -9.57 3.79 -8.42
N ASP A 15 -10.34 4.57 -9.18
CA ASP A 15 -9.86 5.81 -9.81
C ASP A 15 -9.34 6.81 -8.75
N LYS A 16 -10.04 6.95 -7.62
CA LYS A 16 -9.63 7.79 -6.49
C LYS A 16 -8.31 7.30 -5.86
N ALA A 17 -8.22 6.00 -5.61
CA ALA A 17 -7.03 5.37 -5.03
C ALA A 17 -5.82 5.46 -5.98
N GLU A 18 -6.03 5.28 -7.28
CA GLU A 18 -4.99 5.39 -8.30
C GLU A 18 -4.44 6.82 -8.37
N ASN A 19 -5.35 7.81 -8.36
CA ASN A 19 -4.97 9.21 -8.33
C ASN A 19 -4.21 9.58 -7.05
N PHE A 20 -4.63 9.07 -5.89
CA PHE A 20 -3.87 9.23 -4.65
C PHE A 20 -2.47 8.60 -4.76
N TYR A 21 -2.41 7.32 -5.13
CA TYR A 21 -1.18 6.53 -5.18
C TYR A 21 -0.13 7.14 -6.14
N PHE A 22 -0.53 7.45 -7.38
CA PHE A 22 0.42 7.90 -8.40
C PHE A 22 0.59 9.41 -8.51
N LYS A 23 -0.43 10.22 -8.18
CA LYS A 23 -0.33 11.68 -8.36
C LYS A 23 -0.09 12.45 -7.07
N LYS A 24 -0.50 11.91 -5.93
CA LYS A 24 -0.35 12.59 -4.63
C LYS A 24 0.79 12.01 -3.81
N TRP A 25 0.99 10.69 -3.85
CA TRP A 25 1.97 10.02 -2.99
C TRP A 25 3.30 9.76 -3.69
N ARG A 26 3.27 9.15 -4.89
CA ARG A 26 4.50 8.87 -5.65
C ARG A 26 5.28 10.14 -5.97
N GLY A 27 6.59 10.12 -5.71
CA GLY A 27 7.50 11.26 -5.84
C GLY A 27 7.43 12.26 -4.68
N ARG A 28 6.61 11.98 -3.66
CA ARG A 28 6.46 12.79 -2.44
C ARG A 28 6.53 11.91 -1.19
N GLU A 29 7.15 10.75 -1.31
CA GLU A 29 7.40 9.84 -0.20
C GLU A 29 8.31 10.50 0.83
N LYS A 30 8.02 10.28 2.11
CA LYS A 30 8.89 10.69 3.21
C LYS A 30 9.72 9.52 3.71
N ILE A 31 10.73 9.84 4.52
CA ILE A 31 11.50 8.86 5.26
C ILE A 31 10.56 8.07 6.18
N SER A 32 10.71 6.75 6.17
CA SER A 32 10.03 5.86 7.10
C SER A 32 10.95 5.60 8.30
N PRO A 33 10.57 6.00 9.52
CA PRO A 33 11.44 5.84 10.69
C PRO A 33 11.82 4.39 10.97
N ALA A 34 10.93 3.43 10.66
CA ALA A 34 11.18 1.99 10.82
C ALA A 34 12.33 1.45 9.95
N PHE A 35 12.74 2.17 8.91
CA PHE A 35 13.81 1.75 8.00
C PHE A 35 14.97 2.74 7.91
N ASP A 36 14.80 3.95 8.46
CA ASP A 36 15.72 5.08 8.27
C ASP A 36 16.01 5.37 6.77
N GLU A 37 15.03 5.10 5.91
CA GLU A 37 15.09 5.37 4.47
C GLU A 37 13.69 5.61 3.91
N THR A 38 13.62 6.10 2.67
CA THR A 38 12.36 6.28 1.94
C THR A 38 11.78 4.94 1.48
N VAL A 39 10.48 4.74 1.73
CA VAL A 39 9.72 3.63 1.15
C VAL A 39 9.03 4.10 -0.13
N TYR A 40 9.55 3.70 -1.28
CA TYR A 40 9.13 4.18 -2.58
C TYR A 40 7.80 3.58 -3.07
N ILE A 41 7.06 4.40 -3.81
CA ILE A 41 5.79 4.01 -4.42
C ILE A 41 6.02 3.59 -5.88
N SER A 42 5.75 2.32 -6.17
CA SER A 42 6.01 1.71 -7.48
C SER A 42 4.76 1.18 -8.17
N ARG A 43 4.84 1.03 -9.49
CA ARG A 43 3.78 0.36 -10.28
C ARG A 43 3.59 -1.10 -9.87
N ALA A 44 4.67 -1.81 -9.57
CA ALA A 44 4.61 -3.18 -9.09
C ALA A 44 3.83 -3.32 -7.76
N GLY A 45 4.00 -2.37 -6.84
CA GLY A 45 3.22 -2.31 -5.60
C GLY A 45 1.72 -2.11 -5.86
N TRP A 46 1.38 -1.19 -6.77
CA TRP A 46 -0.01 -0.95 -7.19
C TRP A 46 -0.63 -2.21 -7.79
N ASP A 47 0.06 -2.84 -8.75
CA ASP A 47 -0.45 -4.03 -9.41
C ASP A 47 -0.65 -5.19 -8.43
N HIS A 48 0.23 -5.32 -7.43
CA HIS A 48 0.06 -6.30 -6.36
C HIS A 48 -1.14 -5.99 -5.45
N ILE A 49 -1.45 -4.71 -5.18
CA ILE A 49 -2.62 -4.30 -4.39
C ILE A 49 -3.93 -4.55 -5.17
N VAL A 50 -3.95 -4.27 -6.47
CA VAL A 50 -5.17 -4.31 -7.30
C VAL A 50 -5.46 -5.69 -7.87
N PHE A 51 -4.48 -6.36 -8.48
CA PHE A 51 -4.71 -7.47 -9.42
C PHE A 51 -4.50 -8.86 -8.84
N GLN A 52 -4.41 -9.03 -7.52
CA GLN A 52 -4.26 -10.37 -6.97
C GLN A 52 -5.53 -11.22 -7.21
N LYS A 53 -5.41 -12.21 -8.11
CA LYS A 53 -6.51 -13.01 -8.69
C LYS A 53 -7.46 -13.67 -7.67
N LYS A 54 -7.01 -13.90 -6.43
CA LYS A 54 -7.79 -14.57 -5.37
C LYS A 54 -8.64 -13.61 -4.51
N ARG A 55 -8.56 -12.29 -4.70
CA ARG A 55 -9.26 -11.31 -3.85
C ARG A 55 -10.65 -10.97 -4.37
N SER A 56 -11.64 -10.98 -3.48
CA SER A 56 -12.98 -10.44 -3.78
C SER A 56 -12.94 -8.93 -4.03
N LYS A 57 -13.94 -8.39 -4.73
CA LYS A 57 -14.04 -6.93 -4.97
C LYS A 57 -14.12 -6.12 -3.67
N ALA A 58 -14.80 -6.65 -2.65
CA ALA A 58 -14.90 -6.00 -1.34
C ALA A 58 -13.54 -5.93 -0.63
N GLU A 59 -12.73 -6.99 -0.72
CA GLU A 59 -11.37 -7.00 -0.17
C GLU A 59 -10.45 -6.04 -0.92
N GLN A 60 -10.54 -5.99 -2.24
CA GLN A 60 -9.81 -5.00 -3.04
C GLN A 60 -10.19 -3.57 -2.66
N LEU A 61 -11.49 -3.30 -2.48
CA LEU A 61 -11.98 -1.98 -2.08
C LEU A 61 -11.40 -1.54 -0.74
N ARG A 62 -11.44 -2.40 0.28
CA ARG A 62 -10.86 -2.10 1.61
C ARG A 62 -9.38 -1.73 1.54
N ARG A 63 -8.61 -2.43 0.70
CA ARG A 63 -7.18 -2.14 0.53
C ARG A 63 -6.93 -0.81 -0.19
N LEU A 64 -7.73 -0.50 -1.20
CA LEU A 64 -7.67 0.78 -1.90
C LEU A 64 -8.01 1.94 -0.97
N GLU A 65 -9.02 1.78 -0.12
CA GLU A 65 -9.42 2.77 0.89
C GLU A 65 -8.38 2.93 2.01
N ALA A 66 -7.62 1.88 2.31
CA ALA A 66 -6.57 1.89 3.32
C ALA A 66 -5.25 2.55 2.86
N LEU A 67 -5.09 2.92 1.59
CA LEU A 67 -3.84 3.52 1.09
C LEU A 67 -3.41 4.79 1.84
N PRO A 68 -4.29 5.76 2.18
CA PRO A 68 -3.90 6.91 2.99
C PRO A 68 -3.48 6.54 4.42
N LEU A 69 -4.06 5.48 4.97
CA LEU A 69 -3.67 4.96 6.28
C LEU A 69 -2.28 4.30 6.21
N ALA A 70 -2.00 3.59 5.11
CA ALA A 70 -0.68 3.01 4.85
C ALA A 70 0.41 4.07 4.75
N GLN A 71 0.12 5.21 4.09
CA GLN A 71 1.03 6.35 4.07
C GLN A 71 1.35 6.83 5.48
N LYS A 72 0.32 7.11 6.28
CA LYS A 72 0.50 7.56 7.67
C LYS A 72 1.32 6.57 8.48
N LEU A 73 1.02 5.27 8.38
CA LEU A 73 1.76 4.26 9.13
C LEU A 73 3.23 4.20 8.72
N LEU A 74 3.54 4.30 7.42
CA LEU A 74 4.93 4.34 6.96
C LEU A 74 5.68 5.57 7.47
N GLU A 75 5.00 6.70 7.60
CA GLU A 75 5.59 7.97 8.07
C GLU A 75 5.76 8.03 9.59
N THR A 76 5.02 7.23 10.38
CA THR A 76 5.04 7.32 11.85
C THR A 76 5.57 6.10 12.57
N ALA A 77 5.52 4.90 11.97
CA ALA A 77 5.99 3.70 12.62
C ALA A 77 7.52 3.69 12.74
N THR A 78 8.00 3.34 13.94
CA THR A 78 9.43 3.25 14.26
C THR A 78 9.97 1.83 14.17
N THR A 79 9.11 0.83 14.00
CA THR A 79 9.51 -0.59 13.89
C THR A 79 8.63 -1.36 12.92
N TYR A 80 9.21 -2.38 12.28
CA TYR A 80 8.46 -3.46 11.62
C TYR A 80 8.40 -4.67 12.57
N GLN A 81 7.28 -5.39 12.56
CA GLN A 81 7.02 -6.51 13.49
C GLN A 81 7.33 -7.86 12.86
N GLU A 82 7.35 -7.95 11.53
CA GLU A 82 7.68 -9.19 10.82
C GLU A 82 8.70 -8.93 9.73
N HIS A 83 9.63 -9.87 9.57
CA HIS A 83 10.57 -9.93 8.46
C HIS A 83 10.60 -11.35 7.89
N ARG A 84 10.45 -11.48 6.57
CA ARG A 84 10.56 -12.76 5.85
C ARG A 84 11.37 -12.56 4.58
N SER A 85 12.13 -13.58 4.19
CA SER A 85 12.83 -13.61 2.90
C SER A 85 12.28 -14.73 2.02
N LYS A 86 12.33 -14.52 0.70
CA LYS A 86 12.05 -15.54 -0.31
C LYS A 86 13.00 -15.31 -1.48
N GLY A 87 14.02 -16.17 -1.57
CA GLY A 87 15.18 -15.91 -2.44
C GLY A 87 15.79 -14.55 -2.10
N GLU A 88 16.05 -13.74 -3.12
CA GLU A 88 16.58 -12.38 -2.96
C GLU A 88 15.56 -11.35 -2.46
N SER A 89 14.27 -11.70 -2.40
CA SER A 89 13.24 -10.75 -1.97
C SER A 89 13.08 -10.76 -0.46
N HIS A 90 13.15 -9.58 0.17
CA HIS A 90 12.82 -9.41 1.57
C HIS A 90 11.49 -8.68 1.72
N TYR A 91 10.73 -9.08 2.73
CA TYR A 91 9.40 -8.57 3.05
C TYR A 91 9.36 -8.17 4.52
N PHE A 92 8.95 -6.94 4.77
CA PHE A 92 8.83 -6.36 6.10
C PHE A 92 7.38 -5.97 6.33
N ALA A 93 6.82 -6.31 7.49
CA ALA A 93 5.45 -5.95 7.83
C ALA A 93 5.42 -4.97 9.00
N LEU A 94 4.80 -3.82 8.77
CA LEU A 94 4.48 -2.83 9.80
C LEU A 94 3.00 -2.99 10.12
N VAL A 95 2.69 -3.14 11.40
CA VAL A 95 1.35 -3.31 11.93
C VAL A 95 1.09 -2.19 12.91
N GLY A 96 -0.02 -1.48 12.73
CA GLY A 96 -0.38 -0.38 13.62
C GLY A 96 -1.85 -0.04 13.53
N PHE A 97 -2.29 0.79 14.48
CA PHE A 97 -3.62 1.39 14.49
C PHE A 97 -3.53 2.82 13.96
N ILE A 98 -4.23 3.11 12.87
CA ILE A 98 -4.37 4.46 12.32
C ILE A 98 -5.86 4.76 12.22
N GLN A 99 -6.32 5.82 12.88
CA GLN A 99 -7.74 6.23 12.88
C GLN A 99 -8.70 5.07 13.26
N ALA A 100 -8.42 4.40 14.38
CA ALA A 100 -9.14 3.22 14.87
C ALA A 100 -9.11 1.97 13.97
N GLN A 101 -8.45 2.03 12.81
CA GLN A 101 -8.27 0.88 11.93
C GLN A 101 -6.92 0.22 12.17
N ARG A 102 -6.94 -1.07 12.54
CA ARG A 102 -5.73 -1.90 12.53
C ARG A 102 -5.37 -2.26 11.09
N ILE A 103 -4.17 -1.90 10.65
CA ILE A 103 -3.67 -2.21 9.31
C ILE A 103 -2.30 -2.87 9.37
N LYS A 104 -2.00 -3.68 8.36
CA LYS A 104 -0.66 -4.19 8.07
C LYS A 104 -0.20 -3.63 6.72
N VAL A 105 0.95 -2.95 6.73
CA VAL A 105 1.65 -2.50 5.52
C VAL A 105 2.82 -3.43 5.27
N VAL A 106 2.94 -3.92 4.03
CA VAL A 106 4.02 -4.78 3.58
C VAL A 106 4.95 -3.99 2.68
N VAL A 107 6.21 -3.97 3.03
CA VAL A 107 7.31 -3.36 2.29
C VAL A 107 8.20 -4.46 1.73
N ARG A 108 8.66 -4.31 0.48
CA ARG A 108 9.55 -5.25 -0.20
C ARG A 108 10.87 -4.59 -0.57
N SER A 109 11.97 -5.33 -0.49
CA SER A 109 13.26 -4.97 -1.13
C SER A 109 13.88 -6.15 -1.87
N LYS A 110 14.82 -5.85 -2.77
CA LYS A 110 15.75 -6.83 -3.35
C LYS A 110 17.04 -6.81 -2.53
N GLY A 111 17.32 -7.88 -1.79
CA GLY A 111 18.36 -7.93 -0.76
C GLY A 111 17.97 -7.14 0.50
N LYS A 112 18.67 -7.41 1.61
CA LYS A 112 18.38 -6.79 2.92
C LYS A 112 18.61 -5.26 2.90
N LYS A 113 19.63 -4.82 2.16
CA LYS A 113 20.03 -3.41 2.01
C LYS A 113 19.48 -2.73 0.76
N GLY A 114 18.67 -3.42 -0.05
CA GLY A 114 18.09 -2.80 -1.24
C GLY A 114 16.98 -1.81 -0.88
N SER A 115 16.71 -0.89 -1.82
CA SER A 115 15.66 0.11 -1.69
C SER A 115 14.32 -0.51 -1.32
N LYS A 116 13.60 0.18 -0.44
CA LYS A 116 12.31 -0.27 0.08
C LYS A 116 11.18 0.22 -0.81
N PHE A 117 10.25 -0.67 -1.13
CA PHE A 117 9.08 -0.36 -1.93
C PHE A 117 7.81 -0.81 -1.22
N LEU A 118 6.77 0.02 -1.23
CA LEU A 118 5.45 -0.41 -0.82
C LEU A 118 5.00 -1.59 -1.71
N TYR A 119 4.62 -2.70 -1.07
CA TYR A 119 4.19 -3.91 -1.76
C TYR A 119 2.72 -4.23 -1.50
N SER A 120 2.21 -4.02 -0.28
CA SER A 120 0.81 -4.29 0.01
C SER A 120 0.30 -3.51 1.22
N VAL A 121 -1.02 -3.40 1.32
CA VAL A 121 -1.74 -2.97 2.52
C VAL A 121 -2.84 -3.99 2.79
N ILE A 122 -3.07 -4.30 4.06
CA ILE A 122 -4.06 -5.25 4.55
C ILE A 122 -4.81 -4.59 5.71
N VAL A 123 -6.13 -4.60 5.66
CA VAL A 123 -6.97 -4.20 6.79
C VAL A 123 -7.13 -5.42 7.69
N LEU A 124 -6.69 -5.33 8.94
CA LEU A 124 -6.81 -6.40 9.93
C LEU A 124 -8.13 -6.23 10.70
N ARG A 125 -8.79 -7.35 10.98
CA ARG A 125 -9.95 -7.43 11.86
C ARG A 125 -9.52 -7.89 13.24
#